data_AF-A0A9E2YAQ8-F1
#
_entry.id   AF-A0A9E2YAQ8-F1
#
_cell.length_a   1.000
_cell.length_b   1.000
_cell.length_c   1.000
_cell.angle_alpha   90.00
_cell.angle_beta   90.00
_cell.angle_gamma   90.00
#
_symmetry.space_group_name_H-M   'P 1'
#
loop_
_entity.id
_entity.type
_entity.pdbx_description
1 polymer ?
#
loop_
_entity_poly.entity_id
_entity_poly.type
_entity_poly.pdbx_seq_one_letter_code
_entity_poly.pdbx_strand_id
1 'polypeptide(L)'
;MPGCLFWCEAIDGNPAALSLYLRHYSSRKARRRGRRAIGAGKLFVGPGEKLVLISQWEDAVFAWRLSRFRQDNEAGVECTIFRNESAHRNSEMIVEAVRLAWKEWPHQRLFTFVDPDAIAGTNPGYCFKLAGWSLCRDQAGKPRSTATGKFILERLPDAEGGGGE
;
A
#
# COMPACT_ATOMS: atom_id res chain seq x y z
N MET A 1 4.40 -6.72 -19.28
CA MET A 1 5.18 -7.48 -18.27
C MET A 1 4.74 -8.93 -18.34
N PRO A 2 5.53 -9.86 -18.89
CA PRO A 2 5.16 -11.28 -18.92
C PRO A 2 4.94 -11.80 -17.50
N GLY A 3 3.82 -12.48 -17.25
CA GLY A 3 3.51 -13.13 -15.96
C GLY A 3 2.84 -12.26 -14.89
N CYS A 4 2.42 -11.03 -15.21
CA CYS A 4 1.57 -10.24 -14.31
C CYS A 4 0.09 -10.56 -14.57
N LEU A 5 -0.64 -11.04 -13.56
CA LEU A 5 -2.03 -11.49 -13.72
C LEU A 5 -3.03 -10.35 -13.57
N PHE A 6 -2.78 -9.44 -12.63
CA PHE A 6 -3.75 -8.41 -12.26
C PHE A 6 -3.32 -7.02 -12.70
N TRP A 7 -2.03 -6.71 -12.63
CA TRP A 7 -1.56 -5.32 -12.62
C TRP A 7 -0.85 -4.86 -13.90
N CYS A 8 -1.15 -3.64 -14.31
CA CYS A 8 -0.38 -2.83 -15.24
C CYS A 8 0.26 -1.67 -14.46
N GLU A 9 1.53 -1.35 -14.79
CA GLU A 9 2.17 -0.16 -14.24
C GLU A 9 1.54 1.10 -14.85
N ALA A 10 1.35 2.12 -14.02
CA ALA A 10 0.80 3.41 -14.41
C ALA A 10 1.64 4.55 -13.84
N ILE A 11 1.49 5.73 -14.43
CA ILE A 11 2.06 6.96 -13.87
C ILE A 11 1.19 7.48 -12.71
N ASP A 12 1.81 8.12 -11.73
CA ASP A 12 1.09 8.93 -10.74
C ASP A 12 0.42 10.11 -11.46
N GLY A 13 -0.88 10.27 -11.23
CA GLY A 13 -1.74 11.16 -12.04
C GLY A 13 -2.53 10.45 -13.14
N ASN A 14 -2.38 9.13 -13.33
CA ASN A 14 -3.26 8.35 -14.21
C ASN A 14 -4.75 8.61 -13.84
N PRO A 15 -5.61 9.00 -14.80
CA PRO A 15 -6.99 9.40 -14.51
C PRO A 15 -7.85 8.32 -13.86
N ALA A 16 -7.69 7.06 -14.28
CA ALA A 16 -8.46 5.95 -13.76
C ALA A 16 -8.02 5.55 -12.34
N ALA A 17 -6.70 5.48 -12.11
CA ALA A 17 -6.13 5.26 -10.78
C ALA A 17 -6.52 6.38 -9.80
N LEU A 18 -6.51 7.64 -10.27
CA LEU A 18 -6.98 8.78 -9.51
C LEU A 18 -8.48 8.65 -9.17
N SER A 19 -9.32 8.26 -10.14
CA SER A 19 -10.76 8.04 -9.93
C SER A 19 -11.01 7.07 -8.77
N LEU A 20 -10.30 5.93 -8.76
CA LEU A 20 -10.35 4.96 -7.67
C LEU A 20 -9.85 5.55 -6.34
N TYR A 21 -8.71 6.26 -6.34
CA TYR A 21 -8.21 6.94 -5.14
C TYR A 21 -9.23 7.93 -4.56
N LEU A 22 -9.91 8.70 -5.41
CA LEU A 22 -10.91 9.69 -4.99
C LEU A 22 -12.11 9.05 -4.23
N ARG A 23 -12.34 7.75 -4.39
CA ARG A 23 -13.34 6.96 -3.64
C ARG A 23 -12.77 6.26 -2.40
N HIS A 24 -11.45 6.26 -2.21
CA HIS A 24 -10.76 5.70 -1.05
C HIS A 24 -10.89 6.62 0.19
N TYR A 25 -10.90 6.03 1.40
CA TYR A 25 -11.08 6.79 2.65
C TYR A 25 -9.94 7.81 2.89
N SER A 26 -8.71 7.50 2.46
CA SER A 26 -7.58 8.44 2.55
C SER A 26 -7.83 9.73 1.77
N SER A 27 -8.51 9.66 0.61
CA SER A 27 -8.87 10.86 -0.16
C SER A 27 -9.88 11.73 0.58
N ARG A 28 -10.90 11.11 1.20
CA ARG A 28 -11.87 11.84 2.04
C ARG A 28 -11.15 12.60 3.17
N LYS A 29 -10.18 11.96 3.83
CA LYS A 29 -9.37 12.59 4.90
C LYS A 29 -8.47 13.71 4.37
N ALA A 30 -7.81 13.51 3.23
CA ALA A 30 -6.98 14.54 2.59
C ALA A 30 -7.80 15.80 2.26
N ARG A 31 -8.99 15.63 1.65
CA ARG A 31 -9.91 16.73 1.33
C ARG A 31 -10.35 17.51 2.57
N ARG A 32 -10.70 16.82 3.67
CA ARG A 32 -11.05 17.46 4.96
C ARG A 32 -9.90 18.30 5.52
N ARG A 33 -8.65 17.93 5.26
CA ARG A 33 -7.44 18.66 5.67
C ARG A 33 -7.02 19.75 4.66
N GLY A 34 -7.89 20.11 3.72
CA GLY A 34 -7.59 21.11 2.67
C GLY A 34 -6.62 20.63 1.59
N ARG A 35 -6.11 19.39 1.67
CA ARG A 35 -5.24 18.79 0.65
C ARG A 35 -6.12 18.25 -0.48
N ARG A 36 -6.38 19.11 -1.46
CA ARG A 36 -7.09 18.74 -2.68
C ARG A 36 -6.08 18.16 -3.67
N ALA A 37 -6.44 17.04 -4.33
CA ALA A 37 -5.77 16.59 -5.54
C ALA A 37 -6.15 17.51 -6.71
N ILE A 38 -5.82 18.81 -6.58
CA ILE A 38 -6.16 19.85 -7.55
C ILE A 38 -4.89 20.65 -7.85
N GLY A 39 -4.50 20.61 -9.12
CA GLY A 39 -3.27 21.14 -9.71
C GLY A 39 -2.94 20.37 -11.00
N ALA A 40 -2.02 20.89 -11.82
CA ALA A 40 -1.77 20.43 -13.20
C ALA A 40 -1.48 18.91 -13.36
N GLY A 41 -0.98 18.23 -12.33
CA GLY A 41 -0.65 16.79 -12.39
C GLY A 41 -1.66 15.83 -11.74
N LYS A 42 -2.67 16.33 -11.00
CA LYS A 42 -3.63 15.51 -10.21
C LYS A 42 -2.99 14.32 -9.43
N LEU A 43 -1.79 14.52 -8.90
CA LEU A 43 -0.99 13.50 -8.21
C LEU A 43 -1.64 13.08 -6.88
N PHE A 44 -1.48 11.82 -6.49
CA PHE A 44 -2.16 11.27 -5.32
C PHE A 44 -1.31 10.38 -4.40
N VAL A 45 -0.10 9.98 -4.83
CA VAL A 45 0.82 9.14 -4.02
C VAL A 45 1.68 10.00 -3.07
N GLY A 46 2.02 11.22 -3.50
CA GLY A 46 2.93 12.13 -2.79
C GLY A 46 4.39 11.97 -3.21
N PRO A 47 5.31 12.76 -2.62
CA PRO A 47 6.70 12.80 -3.05
C PRO A 47 7.50 11.55 -2.64
N GLY A 48 8.42 11.12 -3.49
CA GLY A 48 9.26 9.93 -3.30
C GLY A 48 9.35 9.08 -4.56
N GLU A 49 10.12 7.99 -4.47
CA GLU A 49 10.11 6.92 -5.47
C GLU A 49 8.77 6.19 -5.34
N LYS A 50 8.17 5.80 -6.46
CA LYS A 50 6.79 5.31 -6.48
C LYS A 50 6.55 4.30 -7.58
N LEU A 51 5.66 3.37 -7.29
CA LEU A 51 5.14 2.39 -8.23
C LEU A 51 3.62 2.41 -8.11
N VAL A 52 2.94 2.83 -9.18
CA VAL A 52 1.48 2.84 -9.26
C VAL A 52 1.06 1.68 -10.14
N LEU A 53 0.14 0.88 -9.62
CA LEU A 53 -0.42 -0.30 -10.28
C LEU A 53 -1.91 -0.07 -10.47
N ILE A 54 -2.41 -0.32 -11.67
CA ILE A 54 -3.83 -0.33 -12.00
C ILE A 54 -4.20 -1.67 -12.60
N SER A 55 -5.38 -2.20 -12.31
CA SER A 55 -5.83 -3.44 -12.94
C SER A 55 -6.05 -3.26 -14.44
N GLN A 56 -6.03 -4.36 -15.19
CA GLN A 56 -6.22 -4.33 -16.65
C GLN A 56 -7.59 -3.72 -17.05
N TRP A 57 -8.60 -3.81 -16.17
CA TRP A 57 -9.95 -3.27 -16.36
C TRP A 57 -10.19 -1.96 -15.60
N GLU A 58 -9.13 -1.35 -15.06
CA GLU A 58 -9.19 -0.05 -14.39
C GLU A 58 -10.16 0.03 -13.18
N ASP A 59 -10.43 -1.12 -12.57
CA ASP A 59 -11.33 -1.32 -11.43
C ASP A 59 -10.59 -1.60 -10.11
N ALA A 60 -9.27 -1.63 -10.12
CA ALA A 60 -8.45 -1.69 -8.91
C ALA A 60 -7.17 -0.85 -9.03
N VAL A 61 -6.72 -0.31 -7.90
CA VAL A 61 -5.49 0.49 -7.80
C VAL A 61 -4.69 0.06 -6.57
N PHE A 62 -3.37 0.00 -6.74
CA PHE A 62 -2.38 -0.19 -5.68
C PHE A 62 -1.26 0.81 -5.87
N ALA A 63 -0.80 1.48 -4.81
CA ALA A 63 0.30 2.44 -4.91
C ALA A 63 1.34 2.27 -3.80
N TRP A 64 2.58 2.06 -4.23
CA TRP A 64 3.77 2.01 -3.39
C TRP A 64 4.51 3.33 -3.38
N ARG A 65 5.11 3.66 -2.25
CA ARG A 65 5.97 4.84 -2.10
C ARG A 65 7.15 4.56 -1.18
N LEU A 66 8.36 4.76 -1.69
CA LEU A 66 9.57 4.84 -0.89
C LEU A 66 9.91 6.33 -0.69
N SER A 67 9.85 6.78 0.56
CA SER A 67 10.16 8.16 0.93
C SER A 67 11.42 8.19 1.80
N ARG A 68 12.41 8.99 1.39
CA ARG A 68 13.67 9.18 2.15
C ARG A 68 13.52 10.12 3.35
N PHE A 69 12.42 10.88 3.39
CA PHE A 69 12.17 11.88 4.44
C PHE A 69 10.79 11.62 5.04
N ARG A 70 10.75 10.97 6.21
CA ARG A 70 9.53 10.65 6.95
C ARG A 70 9.56 11.21 8.35
N GLN A 71 8.39 11.61 8.86
CA GLN A 71 8.20 12.12 10.22
C GLN A 71 7.58 11.07 11.17
N ASP A 72 7.25 9.88 10.65
CA ASP A 72 6.59 8.81 11.39
C ASP A 72 7.57 7.71 11.87
N ASN A 73 8.88 7.93 11.72
CA ASN A 73 9.95 6.99 12.06
C ASN A 73 9.81 5.58 11.44
N GLU A 74 8.99 5.43 10.41
CA GLU A 74 8.90 4.17 9.66
C GLU A 74 9.97 4.12 8.57
N ALA A 75 10.54 2.93 8.37
CA ALA A 75 11.47 2.64 7.28
C ALA A 75 10.87 1.58 6.35
N GLY A 76 11.18 1.69 5.05
CA GLY A 76 10.74 0.78 4.00
C GLY A 76 9.79 1.42 2.98
N VAL A 77 9.14 0.58 2.19
CA VAL A 77 8.20 0.99 1.14
C VAL A 77 6.77 0.95 1.67
N GLU A 78 6.08 2.07 1.57
CA GLU A 78 4.70 2.23 2.05
C GLU A 78 3.70 1.85 0.96
N CYS A 79 2.77 0.95 1.26
CA CYS A 79 1.51 0.86 0.53
C CYS A 79 0.62 2.03 0.97
N THR A 80 0.57 3.06 0.12
CA THR A 80 -0.17 4.29 0.37
C THR A 80 -1.66 4.15 0.07
N ILE A 81 -2.01 3.32 -0.91
CA ILE A 81 -3.37 3.12 -1.39
C ILE A 81 -3.54 1.68 -1.86
N PHE A 82 -4.63 1.06 -1.44
CA PHE A 82 -5.18 -0.12 -2.09
C PHE A 82 -6.70 0.03 -2.16
N ARG A 83 -7.26 -0.11 -3.37
CA ARG A 83 -8.70 -0.19 -3.57
C ARG A 83 -8.98 -1.18 -4.69
N ASN A 84 -9.87 -2.12 -4.43
CA ASN A 84 -10.35 -3.08 -5.40
C ASN A 84 -11.87 -2.95 -5.52
N GLU A 85 -12.36 -2.68 -6.72
CA GLU A 85 -13.78 -2.71 -7.10
C GLU A 85 -14.08 -3.88 -8.07
N SER A 86 -13.08 -4.69 -8.40
CA SER A 86 -13.20 -5.89 -9.23
C SER A 86 -13.74 -7.09 -8.46
N ALA A 87 -14.01 -8.19 -9.18
CA ALA A 87 -14.36 -9.48 -8.59
C ALA A 87 -13.14 -10.30 -8.09
N HIS A 88 -11.91 -9.83 -8.33
CA HIS A 88 -10.71 -10.56 -7.92
C HIS A 88 -10.53 -10.56 -6.41
N ARG A 89 -9.88 -11.61 -5.90
CA ARG A 89 -9.61 -11.74 -4.48
C ARG A 89 -8.53 -10.76 -4.05
N ASN A 90 -8.86 -9.88 -3.10
CA ASN A 90 -7.95 -8.87 -2.55
C ASN A 90 -6.58 -9.42 -2.15
N SER A 91 -6.53 -10.55 -1.45
CA SER A 91 -5.26 -11.13 -0.98
C SER A 91 -4.35 -11.58 -2.12
N GLU A 92 -4.90 -12.12 -3.21
CA GLU A 92 -4.12 -12.56 -4.38
C GLU A 92 -3.53 -11.36 -5.12
N MET A 93 -4.34 -10.29 -5.28
CA MET A 93 -3.87 -9.03 -5.87
C MET A 93 -2.77 -8.39 -5.02
N ILE A 94 -2.88 -8.43 -3.69
CA ILE A 94 -1.86 -7.93 -2.77
C ILE A 94 -0.57 -8.75 -2.89
N VAL A 95 -0.64 -10.08 -2.95
CA VAL A 95 0.54 -10.96 -3.12
C VAL A 95 1.30 -10.59 -4.40
N GLU A 96 0.58 -10.35 -5.50
CA GLU A 96 1.23 -9.90 -6.73
C GLU A 96 1.83 -8.50 -6.61
N ALA A 97 1.12 -7.55 -5.99
CA ALA A 97 1.64 -6.19 -5.77
C ALA A 97 2.91 -6.19 -4.90
N VAL A 98 3.01 -7.09 -3.91
CA VAL A 98 4.21 -7.30 -3.08
C VAL A 98 5.38 -7.81 -3.92
N ARG A 99 5.14 -8.79 -4.80
CA ARG A 99 6.17 -9.32 -5.70
C ARG A 99 6.74 -8.22 -6.60
N LEU A 100 5.88 -7.37 -7.14
CA LEU A 100 6.28 -6.22 -7.97
C LEU A 100 7.06 -5.20 -7.16
N ALA A 101 6.66 -4.92 -5.91
CA ALA A 101 7.39 -4.02 -5.03
C ALA A 101 8.80 -4.53 -4.71
N TRP A 102 8.99 -5.82 -4.45
CA TRP A 102 10.33 -6.38 -4.21
C TRP A 102 11.18 -6.53 -5.47
N LYS A 103 10.56 -6.57 -6.65
CA LYS A 103 11.30 -6.45 -7.90
C LYS A 103 11.88 -5.04 -8.06
N GLU A 104 11.10 -4.01 -7.72
CA GLU A 104 11.52 -2.61 -7.80
C GLU A 104 12.48 -2.23 -6.67
N TRP A 105 12.17 -2.66 -5.45
CA TRP A 105 12.93 -2.41 -4.23
C TRP A 105 13.27 -3.72 -3.50
N PRO A 106 14.31 -4.45 -3.96
CA PRO A 106 14.74 -5.70 -3.34
C PRO A 106 15.04 -5.56 -1.86
N HIS A 107 14.70 -6.60 -1.08
CA HIS A 107 14.98 -6.74 0.35
C HIS A 107 14.42 -5.61 1.25
N GLN A 108 13.55 -4.75 0.72
CA GLN A 108 12.91 -3.72 1.53
C GLN A 108 11.77 -4.28 2.36
N ARG A 109 11.65 -3.77 3.59
CA ARG A 109 10.43 -3.90 4.39
C ARG A 109 9.28 -3.20 3.64
N LEU A 110 8.15 -3.87 3.52
CA LEU A 110 6.91 -3.28 3.04
C LEU A 110 5.99 -3.02 4.23
N PHE A 111 5.31 -1.89 4.26
CA PHE A 111 4.38 -1.57 5.34
C PHE A 111 3.16 -0.79 4.87
N THR A 112 2.10 -0.80 5.68
CA THR A 112 0.90 0.01 5.45
C THR A 112 0.24 0.42 6.77
N PHE A 113 -0.48 1.53 6.72
CA PHE A 113 -1.27 2.02 7.85
C PHE A 113 -2.74 1.66 7.68
N VAL A 114 -3.24 0.80 8.56
CA VAL A 114 -4.64 0.40 8.59
C VAL A 114 -5.37 1.20 9.64
N ASP A 115 -6.43 1.86 9.20
CA ASP A 115 -7.30 2.62 10.07
C ASP A 115 -8.49 1.74 10.50
N PRO A 116 -8.53 1.29 11.77
CA PRO A 116 -9.58 0.39 12.24
C PRO A 116 -10.96 1.05 12.21
N ASP A 117 -11.06 2.37 12.29
CA ASP A 117 -12.33 3.11 12.32
C ASP A 117 -12.87 3.40 10.91
N ALA A 118 -12.04 3.20 9.88
CA ALA A 118 -12.41 3.46 8.49
C ALA A 118 -12.92 2.22 7.75
N ILE A 119 -13.03 1.08 8.43
CA ILE A 119 -13.48 -0.20 7.87
C ILE A 119 -14.74 -0.68 8.58
N ALA A 120 -15.62 -1.37 7.85
CA ALA A 120 -16.85 -1.93 8.42
C ALA A 120 -16.62 -3.28 9.12
N GLY A 121 -15.46 -3.92 8.91
CA GLY A 121 -15.16 -5.25 9.44
C GLY A 121 -14.42 -5.23 10.78
N THR A 122 -14.58 -6.29 11.57
CA THR A 122 -13.95 -6.46 12.89
C THR A 122 -12.46 -6.80 12.84
N ASN A 123 -11.94 -7.17 11.66
CA ASN A 123 -10.55 -7.57 11.48
C ASN A 123 -9.79 -6.60 10.55
N PRO A 124 -9.19 -5.54 11.09
CA PRO A 124 -8.42 -4.59 10.31
C PRO A 124 -7.29 -5.23 9.51
N GLY A 125 -7.30 -4.93 8.21
CA GLY A 125 -6.31 -5.43 7.26
C GLY A 125 -6.39 -6.93 7.03
N TYR A 126 -7.55 -7.57 7.21
CA TYR A 126 -7.72 -9.00 7.01
C TYR A 126 -7.18 -9.51 5.66
N CYS A 127 -7.42 -8.78 4.56
CA CYS A 127 -6.88 -9.13 3.25
C CYS A 127 -5.35 -9.10 3.19
N PHE A 128 -4.70 -8.16 3.89
CA PHE A 128 -3.25 -8.12 4.02
C PHE A 128 -2.73 -9.31 4.84
N LYS A 129 -3.40 -9.65 5.94
CA LYS A 129 -3.04 -10.83 6.75
C LYS A 129 -3.12 -12.13 5.94
N LEU A 130 -4.18 -12.27 5.13
CA LEU A 130 -4.30 -13.40 4.18
C LEU A 130 -3.22 -13.39 3.10
N ALA A 131 -2.66 -12.23 2.77
CA ALA A 131 -1.53 -12.08 1.85
C ALA A 131 -0.15 -12.24 2.55
N GLY A 132 -0.12 -12.76 3.78
CA GLY A 132 1.11 -13.05 4.52
C GLY A 132 1.68 -11.85 5.31
N TRP A 133 0.90 -10.78 5.49
CA TRP A 133 1.34 -9.64 6.30
C TRP A 133 1.11 -9.89 7.79
N SER A 134 2.00 -9.36 8.62
CA SER A 134 1.90 -9.42 10.07
C SER A 134 1.61 -8.04 10.67
N LEU A 135 1.07 -8.04 11.89
CA LEU A 135 0.93 -6.83 12.68
C LEU A 135 2.31 -6.44 13.22
N CYS A 136 2.76 -5.23 12.90
CA CYS A 136 4.03 -4.71 13.41
C CYS A 136 3.92 -4.52 14.93
N ARG A 137 4.91 -5.04 15.66
CA ARG A 137 4.94 -5.01 17.12
C ARG A 137 6.21 -4.30 17.61
N ASP A 138 6.11 -3.67 18.77
CA ASP A 138 7.28 -3.13 19.45
C ASP A 138 8.07 -4.23 20.16
N GLN A 139 9.18 -3.85 20.80
CA GLN A 139 10.06 -4.78 21.52
C GLN A 139 9.34 -5.52 22.67
N ALA A 140 8.26 -4.96 23.21
CA ALA A 140 7.44 -5.59 24.25
C ALA A 140 6.31 -6.47 23.65
N GLY A 141 6.26 -6.63 22.34
CA GLY A 141 5.24 -7.42 21.65
C GLY A 141 3.90 -6.70 21.48
N LYS A 142 3.79 -5.43 21.85
CA LYS A 142 2.55 -4.65 21.71
C LYS A 142 2.37 -4.18 20.26
N PRO A 143 1.14 -4.21 19.70
CA PRO A 143 0.88 -3.64 18.37
C PRO A 143 1.35 -2.19 18.26
N ARG A 144 2.13 -1.90 17.22
CA ARG A 144 2.52 -0.52 16.91
C ARG A 144 1.36 0.19 16.23
N SER A 145 1.11 1.42 16.68
CA SER A 145 0.08 2.30 16.14
C SER A 145 0.57 3.73 16.04
N THR A 146 0.06 4.48 15.07
CA THR A 146 0.29 5.92 14.97
C THR A 146 -0.40 6.66 16.13
N ALA A 147 -0.01 7.91 16.39
CA ALA A 147 -0.73 8.79 17.34
C ALA A 147 -2.24 8.95 17.01
N THR A 148 -2.63 8.69 15.75
CA THR A 148 -4.03 8.70 15.30
C THR A 148 -4.72 7.33 15.37
N GLY A 149 -4.15 6.35 16.08
CA GLY A 149 -4.78 5.05 16.33
C GLY A 149 -4.68 4.04 15.18
N LYS A 150 -4.05 4.39 14.05
CA LYS A 150 -3.86 3.44 12.93
C LYS A 150 -2.85 2.37 13.28
N PHE A 151 -3.18 1.10 13.02
CA PHE A 151 -2.26 -0.01 13.12
C PHE A 151 -1.27 -0.05 11.96
N ILE A 152 -0.08 -0.56 12.22
CA ILE A 152 0.95 -0.77 11.20
C ILE A 152 0.99 -2.26 10.88
N LEU A 153 0.70 -2.61 9.63
CA LEU A 153 0.97 -3.95 9.10
C LEU A 153 2.26 -3.92 8.29
N GLU A 154 3.00 -5.02 8.32
CA GLU A 154 4.25 -5.15 7.59
C GLU A 154 4.38 -6.51 6.91
N ARG A 155 5.17 -6.52 5.82
CA ARG A 155 5.68 -7.71 5.18
C ARG A 155 7.19 -7.55 5.08
N LEU A 156 7.90 -8.44 5.77
CA LEU A 156 9.35 -8.54 5.68
C LEU A 156 9.73 -9.34 4.44
N PRO A 157 10.86 -9.03 3.78
CA PRO A 157 11.42 -9.94 2.78
C PRO A 157 11.61 -11.31 3.44
N ASP A 158 11.46 -12.37 2.65
CA ASP A 158 11.79 -13.69 3.16
C ASP A 158 13.26 -13.67 3.57
N ALA A 159 13.57 -14.22 4.75
CA ALA A 159 14.95 -14.33 5.20
C ALA A 159 15.68 -15.13 4.12
N GLU A 160 16.64 -14.52 3.43
CA GLU A 160 17.47 -15.26 2.50
C GLU A 160 18.03 -16.45 3.29
N GLY A 161 17.66 -17.66 2.85
CA GLY A 161 18.24 -18.85 3.43
C GLY A 161 19.75 -18.69 3.37
N GLY A 162 20.41 -18.82 4.51
CA GLY A 162 21.85 -18.93 4.55
C GLY A 162 22.27 -20.16 3.74
N GLY A 163 22.43 -19.97 2.44
CA GLY A 163 23.15 -20.88 1.56
C GLY A 163 24.63 -20.68 1.79
N GLY A 164 25.08 -21.04 2.99
CA GLY A 164 26.46 -21.45 3.19
C GLY A 164 26.54 -22.91 2.80
N GLU A 165 27.19 -23.18 1.67
CA GLU A 165 28.20 -24.23 1.47
C GLU A 165 28.89 -23.99 0.11
#